data_AF-A0A2G4G6K6-F1
#
_entry.id   AF-A0A2G4G6K6-F1
#
_cell.length_a   1.000
_cell.length_b   1.000
_cell.length_c   1.000
_cell.angle_alpha   90.00
_cell.angle_beta   90.00
_cell.angle_gamma   90.00
#
_symmetry.space_group_name_H-M   'P 1'
#
loop_
_entity.id
_entity.type
_entity.pdbx_description
1 polymer ?
#
loop_
_entity_poly.entity_id
_entity_poly.type
_entity_poly.pdbx_seq_one_letter_code
_entity_poly.pdbx_strand_id
1 'polypeptide(L)' 'AAYALEATLSYPFVIEGNTVKIGVSIGHVQNDGSHNALERADAAMYEAKRSGVGVVRAQPVL' A
#
# COMPACT_ATOMS: atom_id res chain seq x y z
N ALA A 1 7.22 -5.74 5.89
CA ALA A 1 7.45 -5.84 4.43
C ALA A 1 6.92 -4.62 3.67
N ALA A 2 5.65 -4.21 3.86
CA ALA A 2 5.05 -3.08 3.14
C ALA A 2 5.87 -1.78 3.15
N TYR A 3 6.41 -1.35 4.29
CA TYR A 3 7.24 -0.14 4.39
C TYR A 3 8.53 -0.20 3.56
N ALA A 4 9.13 -1.38 3.36
CA ALA A 4 10.33 -1.50 2.54
C ALA A 4 10.01 -1.28 1.04
N LEU A 5 8.85 -1.74 0.59
CA LEU A 5 8.35 -1.47 -0.77
C LEU A 5 8.08 0.01 -0.99
N GLU A 6 7.45 0.69 -0.02
CA GLU A 6 7.21 2.13 -0.08
C GLU A 6 8.53 2.91 -0.13
N ALA A 7 9.49 2.59 0.74
CA ALA A 7 10.81 3.22 0.75
C ALA A 7 11.60 3.00 -0.55
N THR A 8 11.49 1.82 -1.17
CA THR A 8 12.18 1.51 -2.44
C THR A 8 11.71 2.42 -3.58
N LEU A 9 10.46 2.87 -3.54
CA LEU A 9 9.85 3.71 -4.56
C LEU A 9 9.91 5.20 -4.22
N SER A 10 10.61 5.57 -3.14
CA SER A 10 10.79 6.97 -2.74
C SER A 10 11.63 7.79 -3.73
N TYR A 11 12.52 7.12 -4.49
CA TYR A 11 13.34 7.73 -5.53
C TYR A 11 12.61 7.73 -6.88
N PRO A 12 12.80 8.79 -7.69
CA PRO A 12 12.19 8.87 -9.00
C PRO A 12 12.85 7.90 -10.00
N PHE A 13 12.06 7.45 -10.97
CA PHE A 13 12.52 6.68 -12.11
C PHE A 13 12.99 7.61 -13.22
N VAL A 14 14.02 7.19 -13.95
CA VAL A 14 14.47 7.89 -15.16
C VAL A 14 14.09 7.04 -16.37
N ILE A 15 13.22 7.56 -17.22
CA ILE A 15 12.74 6.90 -18.44
C ILE A 15 12.97 7.87 -19.61
N GLU A 16 13.86 7.49 -20.53
CA GLU A 16 14.24 8.33 -21.70
C GLU A 16 14.73 9.74 -21.31
N GLY A 17 15.44 9.86 -20.19
CA GLY A 17 15.90 11.15 -19.65
C GLY A 17 14.83 11.93 -18.89
N ASN A 18 13.58 11.47 -18.87
CA ASN A 18 12.50 12.08 -18.10
C ASN A 18 12.44 11.50 -16.68
N THR A 19 12.30 12.37 -15.69
CA THR A 19 12.17 11.97 -14.28
C THR A 19 10.69 11.75 -13.95
N VAL A 20 10.34 10.52 -13.56
CA VAL A 20 8.98 10.11 -13.18
C VAL A 20 8.97 9.73 -11.70
N LYS A 21 8.22 10.46 -10.89
CA LYS A 21 8.01 10.12 -9.48
C LYS A 21 6.74 9.29 -9.34
N ILE A 22 6.88 8.08 -8.81
CA ILE A 22 5.76 7.16 -8.56
C ILE A 22 5.76 6.85 -7.06
N GLY A 23 4.61 7.01 -6.40
CA GLY A 23 4.41 6.57 -5.02
C GLY A 23 3.52 5.34 -4.98
N VAL A 24 3.46 4.68 -3.82
CA VAL A 24 2.56 3.54 -3.59
C VAL A 24 1.62 3.78 -2.44
N SER A 25 0.48 3.09 -2.51
CA SER A 25 -0.48 2.97 -1.42
C SER A 25 -0.66 1.48 -1.17
N ILE A 26 -0.39 1.04 0.05
CA ILE A 26 -0.33 -0.39 0.40
C ILE A 26 -1.29 -0.65 1.54
N GLY A 27 -2.30 -1.49 1.28
CA GLY A 27 -3.13 -2.09 2.30
C GLY A 27 -2.62 -3.48 2.64
N HIS A 28 -2.47 -3.81 3.92
CA HIS A 28 -2.10 -5.16 4.33
C HIS A 28 -3.00 -5.70 5.44
N VAL A 29 -3.30 -6.99 5.37
CA VAL A 29 -4.14 -7.71 6.32
C VAL A 29 -3.35 -8.89 6.90
N GLN A 30 -3.59 -9.22 8.16
CA GLN A 30 -3.12 -10.50 8.71
C GLN A 30 -4.15 -11.58 8.37
N ASN A 31 -3.68 -12.73 7.89
CA ASN A 31 -4.58 -13.84 7.61
C ASN A 31 -5.17 -14.36 8.92
N ASP A 32 -6.48 -14.17 9.06
CA ASP A 32 -7.30 -14.59 10.20
C ASP A 32 -8.28 -15.72 9.84
N GLY A 33 -8.12 -16.33 8.66
CA GLY A 33 -9.00 -17.38 8.16
C GLY A 33 -10.34 -16.88 7.61
N SER A 34 -10.59 -15.57 7.61
CA SER A 34 -11.79 -14.98 7.02
C SER A 34 -11.74 -14.98 5.49
N HIS A 35 -12.90 -15.19 4.86
CA HIS A 35 -13.06 -15.13 3.41
C HIS A 35 -12.92 -13.72 2.82
N ASN A 36 -12.94 -12.66 3.65
CA ASN A 36 -12.90 -11.26 3.20
C ASN A 36 -11.51 -10.60 3.32
N ALA A 37 -10.43 -11.37 3.42
CA ALA A 37 -9.08 -10.83 3.57
C ALA A 37 -8.68 -9.89 2.42
N LEU A 38 -8.99 -10.24 1.18
CA LEU A 38 -8.67 -9.42 0.01
C LEU A 38 -9.44 -8.09 -0.01
N GLU A 39 -10.74 -8.14 0.28
CA GLU A 39 -11.59 -6.94 0.39
C GLU A 39 -11.06 -5.98 1.46
N ARG A 40 -10.66 -6.52 2.61
CA ARG A 40 -10.08 -5.73 3.71
C ARG A 40 -8.72 -5.13 3.35
N ALA A 41 -7.87 -5.88 2.65
CA ALA A 41 -6.62 -5.35 2.14
C ALA A 41 -6.85 -4.24 1.12
N ASP A 42 -7.85 -4.38 0.24
CA ASP A 42 -8.22 -3.35 -0.73
C ASP A 42 -8.77 -2.08 -0.07
N ALA A 43 -9.65 -2.23 0.93
CA ALA A 43 -10.16 -1.11 1.72
C ALA A 43 -9.03 -0.35 2.42
N ALA A 44 -8.09 -1.06 3.06
CA ALA A 44 -6.92 -0.45 3.67
C ALA A 44 -6.01 0.25 2.64
N MET A 45 -5.87 -0.31 1.44
CA MET A 45 -5.11 0.32 0.36
C MET A 45 -5.76 1.63 -0.10
N TYR A 46 -7.08 1.65 -0.24
CA TYR A 46 -7.83 2.87 -0.56
C TYR A 46 -7.70 3.93 0.54
N GLU A 47 -7.74 3.53 1.81
CA GLU A 47 -7.48 4.42 2.93
C GLU A 47 -6.07 5.01 2.85
N ALA A 48 -5.06 4.19 2.59
CA ALA A 48 -3.68 4.64 2.41
C ALA A 48 -3.55 5.65 1.26
N LYS A 49 -4.29 5.45 0.16
CA LYS A 49 -4.32 6.34 -0.99
C LYS A 49 -4.98 7.68 -0.66
N ARG A 50 -6.12 7.66 0.02
CA ARG A 50 -6.91 8.86 0.35
C ARG A 50 -6.24 9.72 1.41
N SER A 51 -5.60 9.10 2.39
CA SER A 51 -4.94 9.79 3.50
C SER A 51 -3.50 10.20 3.19
N GLY A 52 -2.89 9.67 2.12
CA GLY A 52 -1.51 9.98 1.73
C GLY A 52 -0.45 9.39 2.65
N VAL A 53 -0.82 8.46 3.54
CA VAL A 53 0.09 7.83 4.53
C VAL A 53 0.94 6.70 3.95
N GLY A 54 0.68 6.28 2.71
CA GLY A 54 1.46 5.27 1.99
C GLY A 54 1.14 3.82 2.40
N VAL A 55 1.05 3.51 3.70
CA VAL A 55 0.77 2.14 4.19
C VAL A 55 -0.30 2.15 5.29
N VAL A 56 -1.32 1.30 5.15
CA VAL A 56 -2.37 1.09 6.16
C VAL A 56 -2.57 -0.39 6.42
N ARG A 57 -2.83 -0.73 7.69
CA ARG A 57 -3.20 -2.08 8.11
C ARG A 57 -4.72 -2.19 8.20
N ALA A 58 -5.29 -3.23 7.59
CA ALA A 58 -6.70 -3.52 7.72
C ALA A 58 -7.09 -3.87 9.17
N GLN A 59 -8.28 -3.43 9.58
CA GLN A 59 -8.81 -3.72 10.91
C GLN A 59 -9.09 -5.23 11.07
N PRO A 60 -8.81 -5.81 12.25
CA PRO A 60 -9.15 -7.20 12.55
C PRO A 60 -10.67 -7.40 12.60
N VAL A 61 -11.13 -8.58 12.16
CA VAL A 61 -12.52 -9.01 12.42
C VAL A 61 -12.54 -9.53 13.86
N LEU A 62 -13.36 -8.92 14.71
CA LEU A 62 -13.59 -9.35 16.10
C LEU A 62 -14.54 -10.54 16.15
#